data_AF-A0AAN5D560-F1
#
_entry.id   AF-A0AAN5D560-F1
#
_cell.length_a   1.000
_cell.length_b   1.000
_cell.length_c   1.000
_cell.angle_alpha   90.00
_cell.angle_beta   90.00
_cell.angle_gamma   90.00
#
_symmetry.space_group_name_H-M   'P 1'
#
loop_
_entity.id
_entity.type
_entity.pdbx_description
1 polymer ?
#
loop_
_entity_poly.entity_id
_entity_poly.type
_entity_poly.pdbx_seq_one_letter_code
_entity_poly.pdbx_strand_id
1 'polypeptide(L)'
;MRRIVVIFLALQLVHGVGICPPESELIRDGECRGNYTRISTTGKEGLKTVISKCSEIQAHPVYIHNYEQQSYWIWQSQMTDEKSIIMGLMCDVDSKKWIWSDGSEVDYKTWFYAQDLDRDCNTEYTWVIGTDGLWNF
;
A
#
# COMPACT_ATOMS: atom_id res chain seq x y z
N MET A 1 -55.23 -13.85 4.41
CA MET A 1 -54.24 -14.24 5.44
C MET A 1 -53.11 -15.00 4.73
N ARG A 2 -51.92 -14.40 4.61
CA ARG A 2 -50.67 -14.73 5.36
C ARG A 2 -50.09 -16.10 4.95
N ARG A 3 -48.84 -16.29 4.51
CA ARG A 3 -47.59 -15.48 4.39
C ARG A 3 -46.72 -16.10 3.29
N ILE A 4 -46.00 -15.28 2.52
CA ILE A 4 -44.91 -15.75 1.66
C ILE A 4 -43.66 -15.87 2.55
N VAL A 5 -43.00 -17.03 2.52
CA VAL A 5 -41.72 -17.26 3.18
C VAL A 5 -40.63 -17.04 2.13
N VAL A 6 -39.91 -15.92 2.24
CA VAL A 6 -38.66 -15.71 1.50
C VAL A 6 -37.53 -15.97 2.50
N ILE A 7 -36.90 -17.14 2.40
CA ILE A 7 -35.65 -17.42 3.10
C ILE A 7 -34.52 -17.04 2.17
N PHE A 8 -34.04 -15.80 2.27
CA PHE A 8 -32.67 -15.47 1.88
C PHE A 8 -31.81 -15.60 3.12
N LEU A 9 -31.21 -16.78 3.30
CA LEU A 9 -30.00 -16.89 4.11
C LEU A 9 -28.80 -16.60 3.20
N ALA A 10 -28.62 -15.32 2.86
CA ALA A 10 -27.32 -14.82 2.44
C ALA A 10 -26.60 -14.32 3.70
N LEU A 11 -26.27 -15.23 4.61
CA LEU A 11 -25.28 -14.99 5.64
C LEU A 11 -24.21 -16.07 5.55
N GLN A 12 -23.34 -15.89 4.57
CA GLN A 12 -21.96 -16.32 4.69
C GLN A 12 -21.08 -15.11 4.39
N LEU A 13 -21.13 -14.12 5.29
CA LEU A 13 -19.93 -13.34 5.59
C LEU A 13 -18.96 -14.29 6.30
N VAL A 14 -18.34 -15.18 5.52
CA VAL A 14 -17.11 -15.84 5.93
C VAL A 14 -16.02 -14.79 5.76
N HIS A 15 -16.01 -13.80 6.65
CA HIS A 15 -14.73 -13.18 7.02
C HIS A 15 -14.08 -14.21 7.92
N GLY A 16 -13.43 -15.17 7.27
CA GLY A 16 -12.70 -16.24 7.92
C GLY A 16 -11.72 -15.64 8.92
N VAL A 17 -11.53 -16.37 10.02
CA VAL A 17 -10.41 -16.25 10.95
C VAL A 17 -9.17 -15.70 10.22
N GLY A 18 -8.61 -14.60 10.72
CA GLY A 18 -7.54 -13.82 10.09
C GLY A 18 -6.32 -14.65 9.74
N ILE A 19 -6.34 -15.26 8.56
CA ILE A 19 -5.24 -15.99 7.96
C ILE A 19 -4.73 -15.10 6.84
N CYS A 20 -3.70 -14.33 7.17
CA CYS A 20 -2.97 -13.57 6.17
C CYS A 20 -2.23 -14.51 5.21
N PRO A 21 -2.01 -14.09 3.95
CA PRO A 21 -1.14 -14.83 3.03
C PRO A 21 0.21 -15.17 3.66
N PRO A 22 0.88 -16.26 3.23
CA PRO A 22 2.24 -16.55 3.67
C PRO A 22 3.15 -15.33 3.52
N GLU A 23 4.04 -15.12 4.50
CA GLU A 23 4.97 -13.98 4.58
C GLU A 23 4.32 -12.61 4.90
N SER A 24 3.01 -12.58 5.15
CA SER A 24 2.32 -11.45 5.73
C SER A 24 1.79 -11.75 7.13
N GLU A 25 1.65 -10.71 7.92
CA GLU A 25 1.20 -10.74 9.30
C GLU A 25 -0.10 -9.97 9.47
N LEU A 26 -0.93 -10.43 10.40
CA LEU A 26 -2.16 -9.75 10.77
C LEU A 26 -1.84 -8.55 11.64
N ILE A 27 -2.11 -7.37 11.12
CA ILE A 27 -1.96 -6.08 11.80
C ILE A 27 -3.32 -5.65 12.37
N ARG A 28 -3.34 -4.51 13.05
CA ARG A 28 -4.54 -3.89 13.60
C ARG A 28 -5.62 -3.75 12.52
N ASP A 29 -6.88 -3.80 12.94
CA ASP A 29 -8.06 -3.58 12.10
C ASP A 29 -8.28 -4.62 10.99
N GLY A 30 -7.62 -5.78 11.09
CA GLY A 30 -7.81 -6.91 10.17
C GLY A 30 -7.00 -6.80 8.88
N GLU A 31 -6.08 -5.84 8.79
CA GLU A 31 -5.21 -5.65 7.65
C GLU A 31 -4.04 -6.64 7.68
N CYS A 32 -3.73 -7.27 6.55
CA CYS A 32 -2.53 -8.08 6.39
C CYS A 32 -1.43 -7.25 5.73
N ARG A 33 -0.25 -7.20 6.33
CA ARG A 33 0.92 -6.49 5.77
C ARG A 33 2.16 -7.37 5.81
N GLY A 34 3.10 -7.12 4.92
CA GLY A 34 4.36 -7.85 4.88
C GLY A 34 5.16 -7.57 3.61
N ASN A 35 6.36 -8.16 3.56
CA ASN A 35 7.18 -8.16 2.37
C ASN A 35 6.84 -9.40 1.52
N TYR A 36 6.84 -9.26 0.20
CA TYR A 36 6.51 -10.37 -0.71
C TYR A 36 7.70 -10.80 -1.58
N THR A 37 8.39 -9.86 -2.23
CA THR A 37 9.55 -10.16 -3.07
C THR A 37 10.47 -8.95 -3.15
N ARG A 38 11.75 -9.23 -3.43
CA ARG A 38 12.70 -8.20 -3.84
C ARG A 38 12.55 -7.93 -5.34
N ILE A 39 12.76 -6.68 -5.74
CA ILE A 39 12.78 -6.28 -7.15
C ILE A 39 14.07 -5.52 -7.46
N SER A 40 14.59 -5.71 -8.68
CA SER A 40 15.86 -5.12 -9.13
C SER A 40 15.61 -4.12 -10.26
N THR A 41 14.80 -3.10 -10.00
CA THR A 41 14.41 -2.07 -10.98
C THR A 41 14.38 -0.70 -10.33
N THR A 42 14.71 0.36 -11.06
CA THR A 42 14.68 1.76 -10.60
C THR A 42 13.74 2.61 -11.47
N GLY A 43 13.42 3.83 -11.01
CA GLY A 43 12.57 4.76 -11.75
C GLY A 43 11.18 4.20 -12.04
N LYS A 44 10.56 4.63 -13.15
CA LYS A 44 9.20 4.24 -13.58
C LYS A 44 8.91 2.73 -13.61
N GLU A 45 9.93 1.91 -13.89
CA GLU A 45 9.78 0.46 -13.95
C GLU A 45 9.56 -0.15 -12.56
N GLY A 46 10.09 0.49 -11.51
CA GLY A 46 9.90 0.09 -10.12
C GLY A 46 8.44 0.03 -9.73
N LEU A 47 7.72 1.15 -9.82
CA LEU A 47 6.31 1.23 -9.44
C LEU A 47 5.43 0.23 -10.22
N LYS A 48 5.61 0.13 -11.55
CA LYS A 48 4.87 -0.84 -12.37
C LYS A 48 5.12 -2.28 -11.92
N THR A 49 6.37 -2.61 -11.62
CA THR A 49 6.76 -3.94 -11.16
C THR A 49 6.14 -4.25 -9.80
N VAL A 50 6.16 -3.30 -8.85
CA VAL A 50 5.54 -3.50 -7.53
C VAL A 50 4.03 -3.68 -7.63
N ILE A 51 3.33 -2.84 -8.40
CA ILE A 51 1.88 -3.00 -8.63
C ILE A 51 1.58 -4.40 -9.19
N SER A 52 2.35 -4.84 -10.19
CA SER A 52 2.19 -6.18 -10.77
C SER A 52 2.43 -7.28 -9.73
N LYS A 53 3.48 -7.17 -8.92
CA LYS A 53 3.84 -8.19 -7.93
C LYS A 53 2.87 -8.29 -6.77
N CYS A 54 2.41 -7.16 -6.23
CA CYS A 54 1.37 -7.17 -5.20
C CYS A 54 0.05 -7.73 -5.73
N SER A 55 -0.30 -7.46 -6.99
CA SER A 55 -1.53 -7.99 -7.61
C SER A 55 -1.53 -9.52 -7.76
N GLU A 56 -0.37 -10.16 -7.91
CA GLU A 56 -0.25 -11.63 -7.97
C GLU A 56 -0.81 -12.32 -6.72
N ILE A 57 -0.75 -11.63 -5.56
CA ILE A 57 -1.24 -12.12 -4.27
C ILE A 57 -2.49 -11.38 -3.78
N GLN A 58 -3.21 -10.69 -4.68
CA GLN A 58 -4.39 -9.89 -4.34
C GLN A 58 -4.13 -8.82 -3.27
N ALA A 59 -2.92 -8.26 -3.25
CA ALA A 59 -2.52 -7.19 -2.36
C ALA A 59 -2.31 -5.87 -3.12
N HIS A 60 -2.14 -4.79 -2.36
CA HIS A 60 -1.73 -3.49 -2.87
C HIS A 60 -0.28 -3.18 -2.49
N PRO A 61 0.44 -2.38 -3.30
CA PRO A 61 1.68 -1.74 -2.87
C PRO A 61 1.47 -0.93 -1.58
N VAL A 62 2.57 -0.57 -0.92
CA VAL A 62 2.55 0.21 0.32
C VAL A 62 1.79 1.52 0.14
N TYR A 63 0.73 1.69 0.93
CA TYR A 63 0.01 2.95 1.14
C TYR A 63 0.10 3.36 2.62
N ILE A 64 0.00 4.67 2.88
CA ILE A 64 0.09 5.22 4.23
C ILE A 64 -0.93 6.35 4.41
N HIS A 65 -1.91 6.11 5.27
CA HIS A 65 -3.01 6.99 5.66
C HIS A 65 -2.92 7.43 7.12
N ASN A 66 -2.02 6.86 7.91
CA ASN A 66 -1.90 7.20 9.32
C ASN A 66 -0.50 6.88 9.89
N TYR A 67 -0.29 7.35 11.13
CA TYR A 67 0.96 7.17 11.86
C TYR A 67 1.32 5.71 12.17
N GLU A 68 0.32 4.84 12.36
CA GLU A 68 0.57 3.42 12.63
C GLU A 68 1.16 2.73 11.38
N GLN A 69 0.58 2.99 10.20
CA GLN A 69 1.13 2.53 8.92
C GLN A 69 2.53 3.09 8.66
N GLN A 70 2.75 4.38 8.90
CA GLN A 70 4.08 4.98 8.81
C GLN A 70 5.10 4.23 9.68
N SER A 71 4.75 4.00 10.94
CA SER A 71 5.65 3.35 11.90
C SER A 71 5.93 1.90 11.52
N TYR A 72 4.92 1.19 11.02
CA TYR A 72 5.06 -0.17 10.54
C TYR A 72 6.07 -0.26 9.39
N TRP A 73 5.94 0.58 8.36
CA TRP A 73 6.81 0.52 7.19
C TRP A 73 8.24 1.04 7.47
N ILE A 74 8.42 1.92 8.46
CA ILE A 74 9.76 2.26 9.00
C ILE A 74 10.42 1.02 9.60
N TRP A 75 9.69 0.27 10.43
CA TRP A 75 10.25 -0.93 11.04
C TRP A 75 10.59 -1.99 9.98
N GLN A 76 9.70 -2.21 9.02
CA GLN A 76 9.95 -3.14 7.92
C GLN A 76 11.17 -2.73 7.08
N SER A 77 11.36 -1.45 6.76
CA SER A 77 12.51 -1.01 5.97
C SER A 77 13.84 -1.21 6.70
N GLN A 78 13.85 -1.22 8.03
CA GLN A 78 15.03 -1.55 8.83
C GLN A 78 15.41 -3.03 8.74
N MET A 79 14.42 -3.89 8.49
CA MET A 79 14.57 -5.34 8.40
C MET A 79 14.99 -5.81 7.00
N THR A 80 14.83 -4.98 5.96
CA THR A 80 15.33 -5.28 4.60
C THR A 80 16.82 -4.97 4.44
N ASP A 81 17.47 -5.58 3.45
CA ASP A 81 18.88 -5.30 3.14
C ASP A 81 19.01 -3.95 2.41
N GLU A 82 17.98 -3.60 1.63
CA GLU A 82 17.88 -2.41 0.80
C GLU A 82 17.63 -1.13 1.62
N LYS A 83 17.31 -1.27 2.91
CA LYS A 83 17.08 -0.16 3.86
C LYS A 83 16.04 0.85 3.36
N SER A 84 15.12 0.38 2.52
CA SER A 84 14.03 1.14 1.94
C SER A 84 12.97 0.19 1.39
N ILE A 85 11.75 0.69 1.24
CA ILE A 85 10.62 -0.05 0.65
C ILE A 85 9.94 0.85 -0.38
N ILE A 86 9.61 0.29 -1.54
CA ILE A 86 8.89 1.01 -2.60
C ILE A 86 7.43 1.22 -2.20
N MET A 87 6.98 2.46 -2.39
CA MET A 87 5.64 2.94 -2.10
C MET A 87 4.75 2.88 -3.35
N GLY A 88 3.45 2.73 -3.13
CA GLY A 88 2.42 2.75 -4.16
C GLY A 88 2.02 4.14 -4.65
N LEU A 89 2.86 5.16 -4.51
CA LEU A 89 2.55 6.51 -4.99
C LEU A 89 2.64 6.55 -6.52
N MET A 90 1.56 6.94 -7.17
CA MET A 90 1.46 7.12 -8.60
C MET A 90 1.01 8.55 -8.96
N CYS A 91 1.37 8.99 -10.16
CA CYS A 91 0.94 10.28 -10.66
C CYS A 91 -0.42 10.15 -11.35
N ASP A 92 -1.44 10.85 -10.83
CA ASP A 92 -2.66 11.11 -11.58
C ASP A 92 -2.38 12.19 -12.63
N VAL A 93 -2.36 11.78 -13.89
CA VAL A 93 -1.99 12.65 -15.02
C VAL A 93 -3.02 13.77 -15.27
N ASP A 94 -4.27 13.59 -14.85
CA ASP A 94 -5.33 14.55 -15.08
C ASP A 94 -5.29 15.66 -14.02
N SER A 95 -5.20 15.28 -12.73
CA SER A 95 -5.10 16.25 -11.63
C SER A 95 -3.68 16.75 -11.37
N LYS A 96 -2.67 16.05 -11.93
CA LYS A 96 -1.24 16.22 -11.67
C LYS A 96 -0.84 16.05 -10.20
N LYS A 97 -1.63 15.30 -9.43
CA LYS A 97 -1.35 15.02 -8.02
C LYS A 97 -0.83 13.60 -7.83
N TRP A 98 -0.03 13.42 -6.79
CA TRP A 98 0.28 12.10 -6.28
C TRP A 98 -0.97 11.48 -5.64
N ILE A 99 -1.25 10.23 -5.98
CA ILE A 99 -2.31 9.39 -5.42
C ILE A 99 -1.76 8.00 -5.11
N TRP A 100 -2.43 7.24 -4.25
CA TRP A 100 -2.06 5.86 -4.01
C TRP A 100 -2.57 4.94 -5.13
N SER A 101 -1.84 3.86 -5.39
CA SER A 101 -2.17 2.89 -6.44
C SER A 101 -3.45 2.08 -6.18
N ASP A 102 -4.00 2.16 -4.97
CA ASP A 102 -5.33 1.62 -4.64
C ASP A 102 -6.48 2.59 -5.00
N GLY A 103 -6.14 3.79 -5.49
CA GLY A 103 -7.07 4.83 -5.92
C GLY A 103 -7.41 5.86 -4.84
N SER A 104 -6.87 5.73 -3.62
CA SER A 104 -7.09 6.69 -2.55
C SER A 104 -6.19 7.93 -2.68
N GLU A 105 -6.62 9.03 -2.07
CA GLU A 105 -5.85 10.28 -2.04
C GLU A 105 -4.68 10.20 -1.04
N VAL A 106 -3.63 10.99 -1.26
CA VAL A 106 -2.58 11.20 -0.27
C VAL A 106 -3.11 12.13 0.84
N ASP A 107 -3.72 11.53 1.86
CA ASP A 107 -4.35 12.18 3.00
C ASP A 107 -3.47 12.23 4.26
N TYR A 108 -2.37 11.48 4.26
CA TYR A 108 -1.33 11.50 5.29
C TYR A 108 0.02 11.88 4.69
N LYS A 109 0.72 12.77 5.38
CA LYS A 109 2.11 13.12 5.11
C LYS A 109 2.87 13.07 6.43
N THR A 110 3.99 12.36 6.44
CA THR A 110 4.92 12.35 7.56
C THR A 110 5.53 13.75 7.78
N TRP A 111 6.24 13.98 8.88
CA TRP A 111 6.99 15.22 9.10
C TRP A 111 8.25 15.32 8.22
N PHE A 112 8.69 14.18 7.67
CA PHE A 112 9.92 14.05 6.88
C PHE A 112 9.56 13.49 5.49
N TYR A 113 9.28 14.36 4.53
CA TYR A 113 9.05 13.96 3.13
C TYR A 113 9.75 14.94 2.17
N ALA A 114 10.10 14.45 0.98
CA ALA A 114 10.66 15.28 -0.08
C ALA A 114 9.61 16.26 -0.63
N GLN A 115 9.98 17.54 -0.78
CA GLN A 115 9.07 18.62 -1.20
C GLN A 115 8.41 18.37 -2.57
N ASP A 116 8.97 17.50 -3.40
CA ASP A 116 8.38 17.11 -4.69
C ASP A 116 7.03 16.38 -4.55
N LEU A 117 6.68 15.91 -3.35
CA LEU A 117 5.33 15.40 -3.07
C LEU A 117 4.26 16.50 -3.14
N ASP A 118 4.65 17.77 -2.98
CA ASP A 118 3.76 18.94 -3.04
C ASP A 118 3.75 19.63 -4.42
N ARG A 119 4.47 19.10 -5.40
CA ARG A 119 4.56 19.62 -6.77
C ARG A 119 3.71 18.81 -7.73
N ASP A 120 3.55 19.32 -8.95
CA ASP A 120 3.02 18.53 -10.07
C ASP A 120 3.80 17.21 -10.16
N CYS A 121 3.08 16.10 -10.05
CA CYS A 121 3.69 14.78 -10.13
C CYS A 121 4.21 14.49 -11.55
N ASN A 122 5.03 13.45 -11.67
CA ASN A 122 5.38 12.89 -12.96
C ASN A 122 5.48 11.36 -12.87
N THR A 123 5.50 10.71 -14.03
CA THR A 123 5.48 9.24 -14.13
C THR A 123 6.85 8.59 -14.08
N GLU A 124 7.92 9.34 -13.89
CA GLU A 124 9.30 8.83 -14.00
C GLU A 124 9.91 8.44 -12.65
N TYR A 125 9.29 8.89 -11.54
CA TYR A 125 9.76 8.59 -10.19
C TYR A 125 9.00 7.43 -9.54
N THR A 126 9.72 6.69 -8.71
CA THR A 126 9.17 5.68 -7.81
C THR A 126 9.53 6.09 -6.40
N TRP A 127 8.51 6.31 -5.59
CA TRP A 127 8.71 6.72 -4.20
C TRP A 127 9.11 5.54 -3.33
N VAL A 128 9.92 5.82 -2.33
CA VAL A 128 10.35 4.88 -1.30
C VAL A 128 10.20 5.50 0.08
N ILE A 129 10.03 4.63 1.08
CA ILE A 129 10.17 4.98 2.50
C ILE A 129 11.50 4.43 3.02
N GLY A 130 12.32 5.30 3.59
CA GLY A 130 13.60 4.96 4.22
C GLY A 130 13.47 4.43 5.65
N THR A 131 14.59 3.99 6.24
CA THR A 131 14.67 3.53 7.64
C THR A 131 14.46 4.61 8.69
N ASP A 132 14.56 5.88 8.29
CA ASP A 132 14.27 7.08 9.07
C ASP A 132 12.83 7.56 8.91
N GLY A 133 12.05 6.90 8.03
CA GLY A 133 10.69 7.31 7.68
C GLY A 133 10.59 8.45 6.69
N LEU A 134 11.72 8.88 6.09
CA LEU A 134 11.71 9.83 4.99
C LEU A 134 11.03 9.22 3.77
N TRP A 135 10.08 9.95 3.18
CA TRP A 135 9.54 9.62 1.86
C TRP A 135 10.32 10.39 0.80
N ASN A 136 10.98 9.69 -0.11
CA ASN A 136 11.72 10.28 -1.25
C ASN A 136 11.67 9.34 -2.47
N PHE A 137 12.45 9.63 -3.52
CA PHE A 137 12.54 8.87 -4.77
C PHE A 137 13.96 8.88 -5.33
#